data_AF-A0A6B3H034-F1
#
_entry.id   AF-A0A6B3H034-F1
#
_cell.length_a   1.000
_cell.length_b   1.000
_cell.length_c   1.000
_cell.angle_alpha   90.00
_cell.angle_beta   90.00
_cell.angle_gamma   90.00
#
_symmetry.space_group_name_H-M   'P 1'
#
loop_
_entity.id
_entity.type
_entity.pdbx_description
1 polymer ?
#
loop_
_entity_poly.entity_id
_entity_poly.type
_entity_poly.pdbx_seq_one_letter_code
_entity_poly.pdbx_strand_id
1 'polypeptide(L)'
;VDALAAKPEPVYGVSTGFGALASRHISHELRAQLQRNIVRSHAAGMGPRVEREVVRALMFLRLKTVASGHTGVRPEVAQTMADLLNAGITPVVHEYGSLGCSGDLAPLSHCALTLMGEGEAEGPDGTVRPAGELLAAHGIAPVELAEKEGLALLNGTDGMLGMLVMALADLKNLYTSADITAALSLEALLGTDKVLAPELHAIRPHPGQGVSADNMLRVLAGSGLTGHHQDDAPRVQDAYSVRCAPQVNGAGRDTLDYAAVVAGRELASSVDNPVVLSDGRVESNGNFHGAPVAYVLDFLAIVAADLGSICERRTDRLLDKNRSHGLPPFLADDAGVDSGLMIAQYTQAALVSEMKRLAVPASADSIPSSAMQEDHVSMGW
;
A
#
# COMPACT_ATOMS: atom_id res chain seq x y z
N VAL A 1 -3.09 17.24 27.90
CA VAL A 1 -3.37 15.92 28.51
C VAL A 1 -3.20 15.98 30.02
N ASP A 2 -2.11 16.55 30.51
CA ASP A 2 -1.79 16.68 31.95
C ASP A 2 -2.93 17.23 32.81
N ALA A 3 -3.57 18.32 32.35
CA ALA A 3 -4.70 18.92 33.06
C ALA A 3 -5.92 17.97 33.18
N LEU A 4 -6.12 17.07 32.21
CA LEU A 4 -7.19 16.06 32.25
C LEU A 4 -6.78 14.84 33.09
N ALA A 5 -5.50 14.46 33.04
CA ALA A 5 -4.97 13.39 33.88
C ALA A 5 -5.09 13.74 35.39
N ALA A 6 -5.03 15.04 35.73
CA ALA A 6 -5.21 15.53 37.10
C ALA A 6 -6.67 15.58 37.56
N LYS A 7 -7.66 15.44 36.66
CA LYS A 7 -9.08 15.48 37.02
C LYS A 7 -9.55 14.17 37.67
N PRO A 8 -10.52 14.24 38.60
CA PRO A 8 -11.15 13.05 39.18
C PRO A 8 -12.08 12.34 38.18
N GLU A 9 -12.62 13.05 37.18
CA GLU A 9 -13.48 12.43 36.17
C GLU A 9 -12.69 11.53 35.21
N PRO A 10 -13.20 10.33 34.87
CA PRO A 10 -12.55 9.44 33.91
C PRO A 10 -12.56 10.02 32.49
N VAL A 11 -11.41 9.95 31.81
CA VAL A 11 -11.22 10.38 30.42
C VAL A 11 -10.63 9.21 29.63
N TYR A 12 -11.29 8.83 28.53
CA TYR A 12 -10.89 7.68 27.71
C TYR A 12 -9.44 7.79 27.26
N GLY A 13 -8.67 6.71 27.42
CA GLY A 13 -7.26 6.65 27.04
C GLY A 13 -6.30 7.49 27.90
N VAL A 14 -6.80 8.26 28.87
CA VAL A 14 -5.99 9.07 29.81
C VAL A 14 -6.05 8.50 31.22
N SER A 15 -7.25 8.27 31.75
CA SER A 15 -7.48 7.77 33.14
C SER A 15 -8.40 6.54 33.21
N THR A 16 -8.67 5.90 32.07
CA THR A 16 -9.45 4.65 31.97
C THR A 16 -8.65 3.52 31.31
N GLY A 17 -9.19 2.30 31.34
CA GLY A 17 -8.77 1.22 30.42
C GLY A 17 -9.16 1.47 28.96
N PHE A 18 -8.91 0.47 28.10
CA PHE A 18 -9.08 0.54 26.64
C PHE A 18 -10.07 -0.51 26.13
N GLY A 19 -10.68 -0.28 24.96
CA GLY A 19 -11.61 -1.21 24.33
C GLY A 19 -12.73 -1.65 25.28
N ALA A 20 -12.95 -2.96 25.43
CA ALA A 20 -13.94 -3.53 26.35
C ALA A 20 -13.72 -3.17 27.85
N LEU A 21 -12.54 -2.64 28.21
CA LEU A 21 -12.20 -2.22 29.58
C LEU A 21 -12.28 -0.70 29.78
N ALA A 22 -12.88 0.04 28.85
CA ALA A 22 -13.02 1.50 28.91
C ALA A 22 -13.75 2.04 30.16
N SER A 23 -14.58 1.21 30.81
CA SER A 23 -15.35 1.58 32.01
C SER A 23 -14.53 1.55 33.31
N ARG A 24 -13.32 0.98 33.30
CA ARG A 24 -12.47 0.88 34.49
C ARG A 24 -11.64 2.15 34.69
N HIS A 25 -11.84 2.86 35.80
CA HIS A 25 -10.98 3.95 36.22
C HIS A 25 -9.61 3.44 36.73
N ILE A 26 -8.53 4.15 36.37
CA ILE A 26 -7.15 3.77 36.67
C ILE A 26 -6.50 4.81 37.58
N SER A 27 -6.05 4.36 38.75
CA SER A 27 -5.34 5.20 39.72
C SER A 27 -4.02 5.71 39.14
N HIS A 28 -3.57 6.87 39.60
CA HIS A 28 -2.37 7.56 39.11
C HIS A 28 -1.12 6.65 39.10
N GLU A 29 -0.92 5.88 40.17
CA GLU A 29 0.22 4.95 40.34
C GLU A 29 0.28 3.84 39.27
N LEU A 30 -0.86 3.49 38.68
CA LEU A 30 -0.96 2.42 37.68
C LEU A 30 -0.89 2.94 36.24
N ARG A 31 -0.88 4.25 36.02
CA ARG A 31 -0.98 4.82 34.66
C ARG A 31 0.24 4.54 33.81
N ALA A 32 1.45 4.78 34.30
CA ALA A 32 2.67 4.43 33.56
C ALA A 32 2.73 2.93 33.23
N GLN A 33 2.32 2.08 34.19
CA GLN A 33 2.23 0.64 33.97
C GLN A 33 1.21 0.28 32.89
N LEU A 34 0.05 0.95 32.86
CA LEU A 34 -0.99 0.76 31.85
C LEU A 34 -0.44 1.04 30.44
N GLN A 35 0.34 2.11 30.26
CA GLN A 35 0.89 2.50 28.96
C GLN A 35 1.92 1.49 28.43
N ARG A 36 2.77 0.94 29.31
CA ARG A 36 3.67 -0.17 28.93
C ARG A 36 2.89 -1.45 28.61
N ASN A 37 1.88 -1.76 29.41
CA ASN A 37 1.11 -2.98 29.25
C ASN A 37 0.29 -3.00 27.95
N ILE A 38 -0.31 -1.87 27.55
CA ILE A 38 -1.04 -1.80 26.28
C ILE A 38 -0.11 -2.10 25.11
N VAL A 39 1.09 -1.50 25.06
CA VAL A 39 2.08 -1.76 24.00
C VAL A 39 2.44 -3.25 23.94
N ARG A 40 2.83 -3.83 25.08
CA ARG A 40 3.24 -5.24 25.14
C ARG A 40 2.11 -6.22 24.80
N SER A 41 0.88 -5.95 25.25
CA SER A 41 -0.24 -6.86 24.98
C SER A 41 -0.75 -6.78 23.55
N HIS A 42 -0.57 -5.63 22.88
CA HIS A 42 -1.04 -5.41 21.51
C HIS A 42 0.03 -5.75 20.46
N ALA A 43 1.30 -5.93 20.86
CA ALA A 43 2.38 -6.46 20.00
C ALA A 43 2.19 -7.96 19.69
N ALA A 44 1.04 -8.31 19.11
CA ALA A 44 0.57 -9.65 18.83
C ALA A 44 0.65 -10.00 17.33
N GLY A 45 1.52 -9.32 16.59
CA GLY A 45 1.74 -9.58 15.17
C GLY A 45 2.43 -10.93 14.92
N MET A 46 2.06 -11.63 13.85
CA MET A 46 2.55 -12.97 13.51
C MET A 46 2.79 -13.14 12.00
N GLY A 47 3.56 -14.16 11.61
CA GLY A 47 3.83 -14.47 10.20
C GLY A 47 5.16 -13.93 9.68
N PRO A 48 5.33 -13.84 8.35
CA PRO A 48 6.52 -13.25 7.74
C PRO A 48 6.76 -11.81 8.20
N ARG A 49 8.01 -11.37 8.08
CA ARG A 49 8.39 -9.99 8.38
C ARG A 49 7.92 -9.09 7.24
N VAL A 50 7.27 -8.00 7.61
CA VAL A 50 6.94 -6.91 6.68
C VAL A 50 8.22 -6.24 6.21
N GLU A 51 8.23 -5.79 4.96
CA GLU A 51 9.36 -5.16 4.32
C GLU A 51 9.82 -3.90 5.06
N ARG A 52 11.14 -3.71 5.12
CA ARG A 52 11.79 -2.59 5.83
C ARG A 52 11.20 -1.23 5.44
N GLU A 53 10.95 -1.01 4.16
CA GLU A 53 10.40 0.25 3.63
C GLU A 53 8.96 0.50 4.08
N VAL A 54 8.12 -0.54 4.17
CA VAL A 54 6.75 -0.46 4.70
C VAL A 54 6.78 -0.10 6.17
N VAL A 55 7.62 -0.74 6.99
CA VAL A 55 7.74 -0.40 8.41
C VAL A 55 8.27 1.01 8.61
N ARG A 56 9.20 1.46 7.77
CA ARG A 56 9.70 2.84 7.82
C ARG A 56 8.64 3.86 7.41
N ALA A 57 7.80 3.56 6.42
CA ALA A 57 6.67 4.39 6.03
C ALA A 57 5.63 4.49 7.17
N LEU A 58 5.29 3.35 7.78
CA LEU A 58 4.43 3.25 8.97
C LEU A 58 4.95 4.17 10.10
N MET A 59 6.23 4.06 10.46
CA MET A 59 6.85 4.92 11.49
C MET A 59 6.86 6.40 11.09
N PHE A 60 7.18 6.72 9.85
CA PHE A 60 7.24 8.11 9.38
C PHE A 60 5.86 8.78 9.43
N LEU A 61 4.81 8.06 9.00
CA LEU A 61 3.44 8.56 9.02
C LEU A 61 2.92 8.67 10.46
N ARG A 62 3.25 7.71 11.34
CA ARG A 62 2.97 7.82 12.78
C ARG A 62 3.67 9.03 13.39
N LEU A 63 4.94 9.28 13.04
CA LEU A 63 5.69 10.47 13.47
C LEU A 63 4.96 11.76 13.06
N LYS A 64 4.52 11.85 11.80
CA LYS A 64 3.72 12.97 11.31
C LYS A 64 2.45 13.16 12.14
N THR A 65 1.75 12.07 12.45
CA THR A 65 0.52 12.10 13.24
C THR A 65 0.78 12.58 14.66
N VAL A 66 1.80 12.06 15.36
CA VAL A 66 2.14 12.52 16.71
C VAL A 66 2.64 13.97 16.75
N ALA A 67 3.26 14.44 15.66
CA ALA A 67 3.70 15.82 15.51
C ALA A 67 2.57 16.81 15.13
N SER A 68 1.35 16.33 14.86
CA SER A 68 0.23 17.19 14.42
C SER A 68 -0.30 18.15 15.49
N GLY A 69 -0.01 17.88 16.76
CA GLY A 69 -0.60 18.60 17.91
C GLY A 69 -1.99 18.10 18.32
N HIS A 70 -2.59 17.16 17.58
CA HIS A 70 -3.91 16.59 17.89
C HIS A 70 -3.85 15.30 18.71
N THR A 71 -2.66 14.76 19.01
CA THR A 71 -2.51 13.51 19.76
C THR A 71 -2.23 13.73 21.25
N GLY A 72 -1.56 14.82 21.62
CA GLY A 72 -1.20 15.10 23.02
C GLY A 72 -0.06 14.25 23.58
N VAL A 73 0.84 13.76 22.71
CA VAL A 73 2.06 13.04 23.08
C VAL A 73 3.21 14.02 23.39
N ARG A 74 4.14 13.67 24.30
CA ARG A 74 5.31 14.52 24.59
C ARG A 74 6.27 14.62 23.40
N PRO A 75 6.96 15.76 23.22
CA PRO A 75 7.93 15.93 22.13
C PRO A 75 9.06 14.89 22.11
N GLU A 76 9.47 14.37 23.27
CA GLU A 76 10.54 13.36 23.36
C GLU A 76 10.19 12.04 22.68
N VAL A 77 8.91 11.66 22.65
CA VAL A 77 8.45 10.44 21.94
C VAL A 77 8.58 10.63 20.43
N ALA A 78 8.15 11.78 19.92
CA ALA A 78 8.30 12.14 18.51
C ALA A 78 9.78 12.25 18.11
N GLN A 79 10.61 12.85 18.97
CA GLN A 79 12.04 12.94 18.76
C GLN A 79 12.69 11.56 18.70
N THR A 80 12.36 10.65 19.62
CA THR A 80 12.92 9.29 19.61
C THR A 80 12.53 8.53 18.34
N MET A 81 11.28 8.68 17.87
CA MET A 81 10.85 8.07 16.60
C MET A 81 11.61 8.62 15.40
N ALA A 82 11.88 9.93 15.37
CA ALA A 82 12.74 10.55 14.37
C ALA A 82 14.19 10.02 14.46
N ASP A 83 14.72 9.86 15.67
CA ASP A 83 16.08 9.37 15.90
C ASP A 83 16.25 7.92 15.41
N LEU A 84 15.27 7.04 15.64
CA LEU A 84 15.28 5.67 15.08
C LEU A 84 15.27 5.68 13.55
N LEU A 85 14.39 6.50 12.95
CA LEU A 85 14.31 6.64 11.50
C LEU A 85 15.63 7.13 10.89
N ASN A 86 16.28 8.11 11.54
CA ASN A 86 17.56 8.69 11.14
C ASN A 86 18.74 7.72 11.35
N ALA A 87 18.72 6.93 12.42
CA ALA A 87 19.72 5.90 12.70
C ALA A 87 19.60 4.66 11.80
N GLY A 88 18.54 4.58 10.98
CA GLY A 88 18.28 3.41 10.16
C GLY A 88 17.90 2.18 10.99
N ILE A 89 17.31 2.38 12.18
CA ILE A 89 16.76 1.31 13.00
C ILE A 89 15.31 1.10 12.60
N THR A 90 14.95 -0.12 12.18
CA THR A 90 13.61 -0.45 11.70
C THR A 90 13.03 -1.60 12.53
N PRO A 91 11.93 -1.40 13.27
CA PRO A 91 11.27 -2.45 14.06
C PRO A 91 10.97 -3.70 13.25
N VAL A 92 11.01 -4.87 13.89
CA VAL A 92 10.47 -6.09 13.29
C VAL A 92 8.94 -6.06 13.44
N VAL A 93 8.25 -5.97 12.31
CA VAL A 93 6.78 -6.03 12.22
C VAL A 93 6.41 -7.27 11.40
N HIS A 94 5.29 -7.90 11.74
CA HIS A 94 4.81 -9.10 11.08
C HIS A 94 3.50 -8.86 10.31
N GLU A 95 3.28 -9.65 9.26
CA GLU A 95 2.17 -9.47 8.31
C GLU A 95 0.78 -9.59 8.92
N TYR A 96 0.54 -10.53 9.85
CA TYR A 96 -0.79 -10.73 10.43
C TYR A 96 -0.93 -9.99 11.77
N GLY A 97 -2.11 -9.41 12.00
CA GLY A 97 -2.51 -8.90 13.33
C GLY A 97 -3.28 -7.58 13.31
N SER A 98 -3.15 -6.77 12.25
CA SER A 98 -4.02 -5.61 12.06
C SER A 98 -5.36 -6.02 11.46
N LEU A 99 -6.43 -5.31 11.86
CA LEU A 99 -7.77 -5.42 11.26
C LEU A 99 -8.11 -4.17 10.42
N GLY A 100 -7.15 -3.23 10.30
CA GLY A 100 -7.39 -1.92 9.71
C GLY A 100 -8.48 -1.09 10.42
N CYS A 101 -8.68 -1.34 11.72
CA CYS A 101 -9.71 -0.73 12.57
C CYS A 101 -9.19 -0.64 14.00
N SER A 102 -9.58 0.41 14.74
CA SER A 102 -8.89 0.89 15.96
C SER A 102 -7.41 1.21 15.76
N GLY A 103 -7.00 1.37 14.48
CA GLY A 103 -5.62 1.53 14.03
C GLY A 103 -4.94 0.22 13.62
N ASP A 104 -3.73 0.34 13.06
CA ASP A 104 -2.80 -0.76 12.83
C ASP A 104 -2.15 -1.17 14.16
N LEU A 105 -2.97 -1.53 15.14
CA LEU A 105 -2.61 -1.71 16.55
C LEU A 105 -1.40 -2.63 16.72
N ALA A 106 -1.43 -3.82 16.13
CA ALA A 106 -0.34 -4.78 16.28
C ALA A 106 0.97 -4.34 15.60
N PRO A 107 0.96 -3.91 14.33
CA PRO A 107 2.14 -3.31 13.70
C PRO A 107 2.75 -2.13 14.47
N LEU A 108 1.91 -1.19 14.91
CA LEU A 108 2.36 0.01 15.63
C LEU A 108 2.82 -0.31 17.05
N SER A 109 2.29 -1.38 17.66
CA SER A 109 2.77 -1.87 18.96
C SER A 109 4.21 -2.36 18.89
N HIS A 110 4.60 -3.06 17.82
CA HIS A 110 6.00 -3.46 17.59
C HIS A 110 6.92 -2.25 17.40
N CYS A 111 6.43 -1.20 16.75
CA CYS A 111 7.16 0.07 16.66
C CYS A 111 7.29 0.74 18.04
N ALA A 112 6.24 0.75 18.84
CA ALA A 112 6.24 1.29 20.18
C ALA A 112 7.14 0.50 21.15
N LEU A 113 7.22 -0.83 21.03
CA LEU A 113 8.19 -1.65 21.76
C LEU A 113 9.61 -1.18 21.47
N THR A 114 9.95 -0.92 20.21
CA THR A 114 11.29 -0.46 19.82
C THR A 114 11.63 0.88 20.46
N LEU A 115 10.66 1.82 20.54
CA LEU A 115 10.84 3.09 21.26
C LEU A 115 11.12 2.89 22.76
N MET A 116 10.51 1.88 23.36
CA MET A 116 10.73 1.47 24.75
C MET A 116 12.02 0.65 24.95
N GLY A 117 12.80 0.41 23.88
CA GLY A 117 14.00 -0.44 23.91
C GLY A 117 13.70 -1.94 24.01
N GLU A 118 12.47 -2.34 23.72
CA GLU A 118 11.97 -3.71 23.77
C GLU A 118 11.75 -4.28 22.35
N GLY A 119 11.64 -5.61 22.26
CA GLY A 119 11.44 -6.30 20.99
C GLY A 119 12.71 -6.40 20.15
N GLU A 120 12.52 -6.69 18.86
CA GLU A 120 13.59 -6.82 17.88
C GLU A 120 13.48 -5.72 16.81
N ALA A 121 14.62 -5.25 16.34
CA ALA A 121 14.69 -4.31 15.23
C ALA A 121 15.86 -4.67 14.31
N GLU A 122 15.75 -4.31 13.04
CA GLU A 122 16.80 -4.37 12.05
C GLU A 122 17.65 -3.10 12.09
N GLY A 123 18.97 -3.27 12.24
CA GLY A 123 19.93 -2.17 12.22
C GLY A 123 20.18 -1.61 10.81
N PRO A 124 21.01 -0.56 10.68
CA PRO A 124 21.43 0.00 9.39
C PRO A 124 22.29 -0.97 8.56
N ASP A 125 22.85 -2.01 9.18
CA ASP A 125 23.62 -3.09 8.54
C ASP A 125 22.73 -4.22 8.01
N GLY A 126 21.41 -4.15 8.21
CA GLY A 126 20.46 -5.19 7.82
C GLY A 126 20.34 -6.35 8.82
N THR A 127 21.01 -6.27 9.98
CA THR A 127 20.99 -7.34 11.00
C THR A 127 19.88 -7.11 12.01
N VAL A 128 19.08 -8.14 12.30
CA VAL A 128 18.07 -8.12 13.37
C VAL A 128 18.73 -8.37 14.73
N ARG A 129 18.44 -7.50 15.70
CA ARG A 129 18.98 -7.57 17.07
C ARG A 129 17.95 -7.05 18.08
N PRO A 130 18.14 -7.30 19.40
CA PRO A 130 17.31 -6.67 20.42
C PRO A 130 17.33 -5.15 20.31
N ALA A 131 16.16 -4.52 20.33
CA ALA A 131 16.04 -3.07 20.12
C ALA A 131 16.90 -2.27 21.09
N GLY A 132 16.91 -2.62 22.38
CA GLY A 132 17.74 -1.96 23.40
C GLY A 132 19.24 -1.93 23.09
N GLU A 133 19.78 -2.98 22.43
CA GLU A 133 21.19 -2.98 21.99
C GLU A 133 21.43 -1.96 20.88
N LEU A 134 20.51 -1.87 19.90
CA LEU A 134 20.59 -0.93 18.79
C LEU A 134 20.44 0.51 19.26
N LEU A 135 19.49 0.79 20.15
CA LEU A 135 19.29 2.10 20.75
C LEU A 135 20.54 2.55 21.50
N ALA A 136 21.10 1.69 22.37
CA ALA A 136 22.32 1.99 23.11
C ALA A 136 23.51 2.26 22.17
N ALA A 137 23.67 1.47 21.10
CA ALA A 137 24.74 1.64 20.12
C ALA A 137 24.66 2.98 19.36
N HIS A 138 23.48 3.58 19.25
CA HIS A 138 23.26 4.86 18.57
C HIS A 138 23.04 6.04 19.55
N GLY A 139 23.22 5.82 20.86
CA GLY A 139 23.03 6.85 21.88
C GLY A 139 21.59 7.33 22.03
N ILE A 140 20.61 6.49 21.66
CA ILE A 140 19.18 6.78 21.77
C ILE A 140 18.68 6.24 23.12
N ALA A 141 18.10 7.10 23.94
CA ALA A 141 17.50 6.69 25.21
C ALA A 141 16.11 6.07 24.98
N PRO A 142 15.80 4.91 25.58
CA PRO A 142 14.45 4.35 25.55
C PRO A 142 13.40 5.29 26.19
N VAL A 143 12.20 5.31 25.63
CA VAL A 143 11.09 6.13 26.10
C VAL A 143 10.34 5.41 27.23
N GLU A 144 10.17 6.10 28.36
CA GLU A 144 9.20 5.72 29.39
C GLU A 144 7.87 6.42 29.13
N LEU A 145 6.83 5.67 28.76
CA LEU A 145 5.54 6.21 28.34
C LEU A 145 4.71 6.80 29.50
N ALA A 146 4.08 7.94 29.25
CA ALA A 146 3.15 8.64 30.13
C ALA A 146 1.70 8.55 29.62
N GLU A 147 0.76 9.13 30.35
CA GLU A 147 -0.67 9.07 30.03
C GLU A 147 -0.97 9.34 28.55
N LYS A 148 -1.85 8.51 27.97
CA LYS A 148 -2.27 8.51 26.55
C LYS A 148 -1.22 8.03 25.55
N GLU A 149 0.07 8.08 25.85
CA GLU A 149 1.11 7.87 24.84
C GLU A 149 1.16 6.44 24.28
N GLY A 150 0.85 5.43 25.10
CA GLY A 150 0.70 4.07 24.63
C GLY A 150 -0.38 3.98 23.56
N LEU A 151 -1.60 4.40 23.85
CA LEU A 151 -2.68 4.36 22.85
C LEU A 151 -2.39 5.24 21.62
N ALA A 152 -1.83 6.43 21.82
CA ALA A 152 -1.54 7.36 20.75
C ALA A 152 -0.48 6.85 19.75
N LEU A 153 0.44 5.99 20.20
CA LEU A 153 1.41 5.33 19.32
C LEU A 153 0.79 4.21 18.48
N LEU A 154 -0.28 3.60 18.98
CA LEU A 154 -0.86 2.37 18.43
C LEU A 154 -2.04 2.63 17.48
N ASN A 155 -2.71 3.78 17.59
CA ASN A 155 -4.03 3.98 17.03
C ASN A 155 -4.03 4.84 15.75
N GLY A 156 -4.08 4.23 14.57
CA GLY A 156 -4.34 4.91 13.28
C GLY A 156 -3.92 4.10 12.05
N THR A 157 -4.04 4.68 10.87
CA THR A 157 -4.05 3.99 9.56
C THR A 157 -2.71 4.08 8.80
N ASP A 158 -1.62 4.37 9.50
CA ASP A 158 -0.33 4.72 8.88
C ASP A 158 0.26 3.61 8.01
N GLY A 159 -0.02 2.35 8.36
CA GLY A 159 0.56 1.19 7.71
C GLY A 159 -0.01 1.00 6.32
N MET A 160 -1.33 0.85 6.27
CA MET A 160 -2.08 0.79 5.02
C MET A 160 -1.89 2.04 4.17
N LEU A 161 -1.77 3.23 4.78
CA LEU A 161 -1.49 4.46 4.05
C LEU A 161 -0.08 4.44 3.42
N GLY A 162 0.92 3.98 4.16
CA GLY A 162 2.28 3.79 3.64
C GLY A 162 2.31 2.86 2.45
N MET A 163 1.65 1.70 2.56
CA MET A 163 1.50 0.74 1.46
C MET A 163 0.79 1.36 0.25
N LEU A 164 -0.31 2.11 0.47
CA LEU A 164 -1.02 2.80 -0.61
C LEU A 164 -0.12 3.79 -1.35
N VAL A 165 0.64 4.62 -0.64
CA VAL A 165 1.55 5.61 -1.25
C VAL A 165 2.65 4.94 -2.06
N MET A 166 3.23 3.84 -1.58
CA MET A 166 4.25 3.09 -2.31
C MET A 166 3.65 2.38 -3.53
N ALA A 167 2.49 1.72 -3.39
CA ALA A 167 1.80 1.08 -4.49
C ALA A 167 1.45 2.08 -5.61
N LEU A 168 1.02 3.30 -5.27
CA LEU A 168 0.79 4.36 -6.26
C LEU A 168 2.07 4.73 -7.03
N ALA A 169 3.21 4.81 -6.35
CA ALA A 169 4.49 5.10 -6.99
C ALA A 169 4.92 3.98 -7.95
N ASP A 170 4.80 2.72 -7.51
CA ASP A 170 5.17 1.55 -8.31
C ASP A 170 4.25 1.36 -9.51
N LEU A 171 2.94 1.45 -9.31
CA LEU A 171 1.96 1.29 -10.38
C LEU A 171 2.12 2.40 -11.43
N LYS A 172 2.44 3.64 -11.04
CA LYS A 172 2.70 4.72 -12.01
C LYS A 172 3.84 4.37 -12.97
N ASN A 173 4.89 3.73 -12.46
CA ASN A 173 6.00 3.22 -13.29
C ASN A 173 5.54 2.05 -14.15
N LEU A 174 4.82 1.08 -13.57
CA LEU A 174 4.34 -0.11 -14.28
C LEU A 174 3.38 0.21 -15.42
N TYR A 175 2.43 1.14 -15.26
CA TYR A 175 1.54 1.56 -16.35
C TYR A 175 2.32 2.20 -17.51
N THR A 176 3.40 2.91 -17.21
CA THR A 176 4.26 3.50 -18.25
C THR A 176 5.04 2.43 -19.00
N SER A 177 5.59 1.45 -18.27
CA SER A 177 6.19 0.25 -18.88
C SER A 177 5.18 -0.56 -19.70
N ALA A 178 3.92 -0.64 -19.27
CA ALA A 178 2.86 -1.33 -19.99
C ALA A 178 2.51 -0.63 -21.32
N ASP A 179 2.50 0.70 -21.37
CA ASP A 179 2.31 1.46 -22.61
C ASP A 179 3.47 1.21 -23.59
N ILE A 180 4.71 1.29 -23.09
CA ILE A 180 5.91 1.04 -23.90
C ILE A 180 5.90 -0.37 -24.48
N THR A 181 5.67 -1.38 -23.65
CA THR A 181 5.63 -2.78 -24.10
C THR A 181 4.42 -3.07 -24.99
N ALA A 182 3.29 -2.37 -24.82
CA ALA A 182 2.15 -2.46 -25.73
C ALA A 182 2.49 -1.90 -27.12
N ALA A 183 3.21 -0.77 -27.20
CA ALA A 183 3.69 -0.22 -28.46
C ALA A 183 4.66 -1.17 -29.17
N LEU A 184 5.67 -1.71 -28.45
CA LEU A 184 6.58 -2.70 -29.01
C LEU A 184 5.86 -3.98 -29.49
N SER A 185 4.83 -4.42 -28.75
CA SER A 185 4.00 -5.55 -29.16
C SER A 185 3.17 -5.24 -30.42
N LEU A 186 2.66 -4.01 -30.54
CA LEU A 186 1.94 -3.55 -31.74
C LEU A 186 2.85 -3.62 -32.96
N GLU A 187 4.07 -3.10 -32.84
CA GLU A 187 5.07 -3.12 -33.89
C GLU A 187 5.44 -4.55 -34.30
N ALA A 188 5.76 -5.41 -33.34
CA ALA A 188 6.10 -6.81 -33.58
C ALA A 188 4.97 -7.61 -34.27
N LEU A 189 3.71 -7.21 -34.07
CA LEU A 189 2.54 -7.83 -34.68
C LEU A 189 2.11 -7.18 -36.01
N LEU A 190 2.91 -6.22 -36.51
CA LEU A 190 2.61 -5.41 -37.70
C LEU A 190 1.23 -4.75 -37.59
N GLY A 191 0.91 -4.28 -36.38
CA GLY A 191 -0.33 -3.61 -36.02
C GLY A 191 -0.48 -2.25 -36.68
N THR A 192 -1.68 -1.67 -36.59
CA THR A 192 -1.96 -0.34 -37.11
C THR A 192 -1.94 0.68 -35.97
N ASP A 193 -1.08 1.67 -36.06
CA ASP A 193 -0.97 2.78 -35.12
C ASP A 193 -2.14 3.78 -35.23
N LYS A 194 -2.91 3.71 -36.33
CA LYS A 194 -4.12 4.54 -36.56
C LYS A 194 -5.13 4.47 -35.41
N VAL A 195 -5.17 3.36 -34.66
CA VAL A 195 -6.07 3.20 -33.51
C VAL A 195 -5.68 4.08 -32.31
N LEU A 196 -4.48 4.66 -32.34
CA LEU A 196 -3.93 5.53 -31.31
C LEU A 196 -4.15 7.02 -31.61
N ALA A 197 -4.78 7.36 -32.73
CA ALA A 197 -4.93 8.74 -33.18
C ALA A 197 -5.60 9.61 -32.09
N PRO A 198 -5.04 10.80 -31.77
CA PRO A 198 -5.53 11.63 -30.66
C PRO A 198 -7.03 11.96 -30.75
N GLU A 199 -7.55 12.17 -31.95
CA GLU A 199 -8.96 12.44 -32.19
C GLU A 199 -9.89 11.27 -31.82
N LEU A 200 -9.43 10.02 -31.95
CA LEU A 200 -10.21 8.84 -31.52
C LEU A 200 -10.33 8.80 -30.01
N HIS A 201 -9.24 9.12 -29.31
CA HIS A 201 -9.24 9.15 -27.85
C HIS A 201 -9.94 10.39 -27.28
N ALA A 202 -9.99 11.50 -28.02
CA ALA A 202 -10.74 12.68 -27.63
C ALA A 202 -12.27 12.48 -27.66
N ILE A 203 -12.80 11.60 -28.51
CA ILE A 203 -14.25 11.29 -28.58
C ILE A 203 -14.73 10.59 -27.30
N ARG A 204 -13.84 9.87 -26.59
CA ARG A 204 -14.11 9.22 -25.30
C ARG A 204 -13.14 9.77 -24.24
N PRO A 205 -13.49 10.87 -23.53
CA PRO A 205 -12.54 11.73 -22.84
C PRO A 205 -12.11 11.21 -21.46
N HIS A 206 -11.65 9.96 -21.38
CA HIS A 206 -10.93 9.44 -20.22
C HIS A 206 -9.48 9.94 -20.27
N PRO A 207 -9.00 10.73 -19.30
CA PRO A 207 -7.67 11.33 -19.36
C PRO A 207 -6.54 10.30 -19.49
N GLY A 208 -6.57 9.25 -18.67
CA GLY A 208 -5.58 8.18 -18.70
C GLY A 208 -5.54 7.45 -20.05
N GLN A 209 -6.68 7.32 -20.73
CA GLN A 209 -6.74 6.72 -22.06
C GLN A 209 -5.97 7.55 -23.09
N GLY A 210 -6.12 8.87 -23.05
CA GLY A 210 -5.36 9.78 -23.90
C GLY A 210 -3.85 9.72 -23.61
N VAL A 211 -3.47 9.71 -22.33
CA VAL A 211 -2.06 9.58 -21.91
C VAL A 211 -1.42 8.28 -22.40
N SER A 212 -2.13 7.15 -22.27
CA SER A 212 -1.62 5.86 -22.71
C SER A 212 -1.44 5.80 -24.23
N ALA A 213 -2.41 6.32 -25.00
CA ALA A 213 -2.29 6.40 -26.44
C ALA A 213 -1.13 7.29 -26.90
N ASP A 214 -0.95 8.45 -26.27
CA ASP A 214 0.17 9.37 -26.55
C ASP A 214 1.53 8.72 -26.26
N ASN A 215 1.66 8.02 -25.12
CA ASN A 215 2.87 7.26 -24.81
C ASN A 215 3.19 6.23 -25.90
N MET A 216 2.19 5.47 -26.36
CA MET A 216 2.38 4.49 -27.42
C MET A 216 2.76 5.14 -28.75
N LEU A 217 2.11 6.24 -29.15
CA LEU A 217 2.46 7.01 -30.35
C LEU A 217 3.90 7.51 -30.31
N ARG A 218 4.34 8.02 -29.16
CA ARG A 218 5.72 8.50 -28.98
C ARG A 218 6.75 7.40 -29.14
N VAL A 219 6.44 6.17 -28.71
CA VAL A 219 7.32 5.00 -28.88
C VAL A 219 7.36 4.56 -30.34
N LEU A 220 6.23 4.60 -31.06
CA LEU A 220 6.10 4.18 -32.46
C LEU A 220 6.56 5.25 -33.47
N ALA A 221 6.92 6.45 -33.01
CA ALA A 221 7.28 7.56 -33.89
C ALA A 221 8.44 7.20 -34.82
N GLY A 222 8.18 7.20 -36.13
CA GLY A 222 9.16 6.86 -37.17
C GLY A 222 9.31 5.36 -37.43
N SER A 223 8.48 4.51 -36.81
CA SER A 223 8.47 3.07 -37.11
C SER A 223 8.07 2.81 -38.56
N GLY A 224 8.83 1.94 -39.23
CA GLY A 224 8.53 1.46 -40.58
C GLY A 224 7.78 0.12 -40.59
N LEU A 225 7.42 -0.39 -39.42
CA LEU A 225 6.82 -1.73 -39.24
C LEU A 225 5.33 -1.67 -38.89
N THR A 226 4.76 -0.47 -38.76
CA THR A 226 3.34 -0.24 -38.47
C THR A 226 2.52 -0.09 -39.75
N GLY A 227 1.33 -0.69 -39.76
CA GLY A 227 0.37 -0.58 -40.85
C GLY A 227 0.35 -1.84 -41.74
N HIS A 228 -0.22 -2.92 -41.20
CA HIS A 228 -0.69 -4.13 -41.91
C HIS A 228 -0.05 -4.40 -43.29
N HIS A 229 1.27 -4.60 -43.35
CA HIS A 229 2.05 -4.69 -44.59
C HIS A 229 1.90 -6.02 -45.37
N GLN A 230 0.87 -6.82 -45.09
CA GLN A 230 0.71 -8.15 -45.70
C GLN A 230 -0.32 -8.07 -46.84
N ASP A 231 0.16 -8.09 -48.08
CA ASP A 231 -0.58 -7.64 -49.27
C ASP A 231 -1.63 -8.61 -49.84
N ASP A 232 -1.85 -9.80 -49.24
CA ASP A 232 -2.79 -10.79 -49.77
C ASP A 232 -4.06 -10.99 -48.91
N ALA A 233 -4.11 -10.43 -47.70
CA ALA A 233 -5.28 -10.49 -46.82
C ALA A 233 -5.34 -9.27 -45.89
N PRO A 234 -6.07 -8.20 -46.24
CA PRO A 234 -6.08 -6.98 -45.45
C PRO A 234 -6.70 -7.21 -44.07
N ARG A 235 -5.91 -6.99 -43.02
CA ARG A 235 -6.42 -6.94 -41.64
C ARG A 235 -7.12 -5.60 -41.42
N VAL A 236 -8.38 -5.64 -41.02
CA VAL A 236 -9.14 -4.41 -40.73
C VAL A 236 -8.89 -3.93 -39.29
N GLN A 237 -8.69 -4.86 -38.35
CA GLN A 237 -8.53 -4.54 -36.93
C GLN A 237 -7.55 -5.49 -36.24
N ASP A 238 -6.74 -4.94 -35.33
CA ASP A 238 -5.96 -5.71 -34.37
C ASP A 238 -6.83 -6.26 -33.24
N ALA A 239 -6.30 -7.29 -32.57
CA ALA A 239 -6.92 -7.89 -31.40
C ALA A 239 -6.93 -6.93 -30.20
N TYR A 240 -7.86 -7.17 -29.28
CA TYR A 240 -8.11 -6.25 -28.16
C TYR A 240 -6.92 -6.08 -27.21
N SER A 241 -6.10 -7.11 -27.00
CA SER A 241 -4.91 -6.99 -26.13
C SER A 241 -3.88 -5.95 -26.62
N VAL A 242 -3.94 -5.61 -27.92
CA VAL A 242 -3.14 -4.56 -28.56
C VAL A 242 -3.97 -3.30 -28.74
N ARG A 243 -5.08 -3.41 -29.47
CA ARG A 243 -5.90 -2.27 -29.88
C ARG A 243 -6.59 -1.56 -28.71
N CYS A 244 -6.94 -2.30 -27.67
CA CYS A 244 -7.61 -1.76 -26.50
C CYS A 244 -6.62 -1.43 -25.36
N ALA A 245 -5.31 -1.49 -25.59
CA ALA A 245 -4.31 -1.20 -24.57
C ALA A 245 -4.46 0.23 -24.00
N PRO A 246 -4.70 1.29 -24.80
CA PRO A 246 -4.95 2.61 -24.24
C PRO A 246 -6.16 2.68 -23.31
N GLN A 247 -7.23 1.96 -23.64
CA GLN A 247 -8.47 1.95 -22.87
C GLN A 247 -8.26 1.25 -21.52
N VAL A 248 -7.54 0.12 -21.51
CA VAL A 248 -7.31 -0.67 -20.28
C VAL A 248 -6.23 -0.01 -19.40
N ASN A 249 -5.07 0.31 -19.97
CA ASN A 249 -4.00 0.98 -19.23
C ASN A 249 -4.46 2.36 -18.73
N GLY A 250 -5.20 3.09 -19.56
CA GLY A 250 -5.76 4.39 -19.23
C GLY A 250 -6.81 4.35 -18.12
N ALA A 251 -7.71 3.36 -18.12
CA ALA A 251 -8.65 3.17 -17.02
C ALA A 251 -7.93 2.92 -15.69
N GLY A 252 -6.85 2.13 -15.71
CA GLY A 252 -6.00 1.94 -14.54
C GLY A 252 -5.37 3.24 -14.04
N ARG A 253 -4.85 4.09 -14.93
CA ARG A 253 -4.32 5.41 -14.58
C ARG A 253 -5.37 6.32 -13.93
N ASP A 254 -6.58 6.37 -14.48
CA ASP A 254 -7.69 7.13 -13.88
C ASP A 254 -8.04 6.60 -12.47
N THR A 255 -7.96 5.28 -12.25
CA THR A 255 -8.12 4.67 -10.93
C THR A 255 -7.00 5.06 -9.96
N LEU A 256 -5.74 5.08 -10.42
CA LEU A 256 -4.60 5.57 -9.63
C LEU A 256 -4.80 7.03 -9.20
N ASP A 257 -5.28 7.89 -10.10
CA ASP A 257 -5.54 9.29 -9.80
C ASP A 257 -6.64 9.44 -8.72
N TYR A 258 -7.69 8.62 -8.77
CA TYR A 258 -8.69 8.57 -7.71
C TYR A 258 -8.11 8.08 -6.37
N ALA A 259 -7.33 7.01 -6.39
CA ALA A 259 -6.66 6.49 -5.21
C ALA A 259 -5.68 7.52 -4.60
N ALA A 260 -5.00 8.30 -5.42
CA ALA A 260 -4.13 9.40 -4.98
C ALA A 260 -4.91 10.54 -4.29
N VAL A 261 -6.17 10.81 -4.69
CA VAL A 261 -7.04 11.75 -3.97
C VAL A 261 -7.36 11.25 -2.57
N VAL A 262 -7.64 9.95 -2.42
CA VAL A 262 -7.89 9.34 -1.10
C VAL A 262 -6.63 9.35 -0.24
N ALA A 263 -5.48 8.94 -0.79
CA ALA A 263 -4.19 9.01 -0.11
C ALA A 263 -3.86 10.45 0.34
N GLY A 264 -4.10 11.44 -0.52
CA GLY A 264 -3.86 12.86 -0.20
C GLY A 264 -4.71 13.37 0.95
N ARG A 265 -5.96 12.91 1.06
CA ARG A 265 -6.84 13.22 2.21
C ARG A 265 -6.32 12.58 3.49
N GLU A 266 -5.97 11.30 3.43
CA GLU A 266 -5.47 10.57 4.60
C GLU A 266 -4.12 11.13 5.09
N LEU A 267 -3.21 11.47 4.17
CA LEU A 267 -1.95 12.16 4.48
C LEU A 267 -2.17 13.51 5.18
N ALA A 268 -3.24 14.23 4.84
CA ALA A 268 -3.59 15.48 5.50
C ALA A 268 -4.24 15.26 6.89
N SER A 269 -4.85 14.10 7.13
CA SER A 269 -5.57 13.77 8.37
C SER A 269 -4.66 13.62 9.59
N SER A 270 -5.21 13.87 10.78
CA SER A 270 -4.62 13.44 12.06
C SER A 270 -5.47 12.29 12.59
N VAL A 271 -4.99 11.06 12.41
CA VAL A 271 -5.73 9.84 12.73
C VAL A 271 -5.31 9.34 14.12
N ASP A 272 -6.14 9.60 15.12
CA ASP A 272 -5.94 9.16 16.50
C ASP A 272 -7.30 9.08 17.22
N ASN A 273 -7.37 8.38 18.35
CA ASN A 273 -8.50 8.44 19.26
C ASN A 273 -8.09 8.21 20.72
N PRO A 274 -8.49 9.11 21.64
CA PRO A 274 -9.22 10.36 21.39
C PRO A 274 -8.29 11.45 20.82
N VAL A 275 -8.86 12.42 20.09
CA VAL A 275 -8.10 13.57 19.56
C VAL A 275 -8.17 14.76 20.51
N VAL A 276 -7.13 15.58 20.50
CA VAL A 276 -7.07 16.91 21.10
C VAL A 276 -7.54 17.93 20.05
N LEU A 277 -8.60 18.67 20.33
CA LEU A 277 -9.10 19.75 19.47
C LEU A 277 -8.35 21.06 19.73
N SER A 278 -8.46 22.00 18.80
CA SER A 278 -7.80 23.32 18.89
C SER A 278 -8.25 24.16 20.09
N ASP A 279 -9.44 23.89 20.62
CA ASP A 279 -9.97 24.51 21.84
C ASP A 279 -9.54 23.78 23.13
N GLY A 280 -8.70 22.75 23.01
CA GLY A 280 -8.15 21.96 24.12
C GLY A 280 -9.05 20.82 24.59
N ARG A 281 -10.23 20.61 24.01
CA ARG A 281 -11.07 19.45 24.31
C ARG A 281 -10.42 18.15 23.85
N VAL A 282 -10.72 17.06 24.55
CA VAL A 282 -10.31 15.70 24.18
C VAL A 282 -11.56 14.90 23.86
N GLU A 283 -11.72 14.52 22.59
CA GLU A 283 -12.95 13.94 22.07
C GLU A 283 -12.71 12.55 21.47
N SER A 284 -13.57 11.61 21.85
CA SER A 284 -13.58 10.28 21.26
C SER A 284 -14.21 10.33 19.87
N ASN A 285 -13.65 9.60 18.91
CA ASN A 285 -14.09 9.58 17.52
C ASN A 285 -13.76 8.22 16.86
N GLY A 286 -14.11 8.06 15.58
CA GLY A 286 -13.85 6.85 14.78
C GLY A 286 -12.90 7.05 13.59
N ASN A 287 -12.10 8.11 13.58
CA ASN A 287 -11.23 8.46 12.45
C ASN A 287 -10.16 7.40 12.15
N PHE A 288 -9.89 6.49 13.11
CA PHE A 288 -8.99 5.36 12.97
C PHE A 288 -9.50 4.22 12.07
N HIS A 289 -10.75 4.29 11.62
CA HIS A 289 -11.33 3.24 10.77
C HIS A 289 -10.85 3.40 9.32
N GLY A 290 -10.01 2.48 8.85
CA GLY A 290 -9.31 2.57 7.56
C GLY A 290 -10.13 2.33 6.28
N ALA A 291 -11.47 2.41 6.35
CA ALA A 291 -12.33 2.05 5.22
C ALA A 291 -12.01 2.82 3.92
N PRO A 292 -11.77 4.16 3.95
CA PRO A 292 -11.42 4.87 2.72
C PRO A 292 -10.16 4.33 2.04
N VAL A 293 -9.14 3.99 2.83
CA VAL A 293 -7.85 3.47 2.35
C VAL A 293 -8.02 2.03 1.85
N ALA A 294 -8.72 1.18 2.61
CA ALA A 294 -8.99 -0.21 2.25
C ALA A 294 -9.69 -0.32 0.88
N TYR A 295 -10.69 0.52 0.62
CA TYR A 295 -11.44 0.50 -0.64
C TYR A 295 -10.57 0.81 -1.86
N VAL A 296 -9.65 1.77 -1.74
CA VAL A 296 -8.77 2.10 -2.86
C VAL A 296 -7.63 1.09 -3.02
N LEU A 297 -7.16 0.46 -1.94
CA LEU A 297 -6.23 -0.66 -2.05
C LEU A 297 -6.83 -1.84 -2.82
N ASP A 298 -8.07 -2.24 -2.50
CA ASP A 298 -8.79 -3.27 -3.25
C ASP A 298 -9.00 -2.84 -4.72
N PHE A 299 -9.34 -1.58 -4.96
CA PHE A 299 -9.53 -1.08 -6.32
C PHE A 299 -8.21 -1.12 -7.13
N LEU A 300 -7.08 -0.81 -6.50
CA LEU A 300 -5.76 -0.93 -7.10
C LEU A 300 -5.37 -2.39 -7.39
N ALA A 301 -5.70 -3.33 -6.49
CA ALA A 301 -5.47 -4.76 -6.72
C ALA A 301 -6.22 -5.27 -7.97
N ILE A 302 -7.48 -4.84 -8.14
CA ILE A 302 -8.30 -5.19 -9.31
C ILE A 302 -7.66 -4.69 -10.61
N VAL A 303 -7.31 -3.40 -10.69
CA VAL A 303 -6.76 -2.84 -11.94
C VAL A 303 -5.32 -3.29 -12.22
N ALA A 304 -4.55 -3.65 -11.20
CA ALA A 304 -3.24 -4.27 -11.35
C ALA A 304 -3.36 -5.69 -11.94
N ALA A 305 -4.33 -6.49 -11.48
CA ALA A 305 -4.61 -7.81 -12.04
C ALA A 305 -5.09 -7.73 -13.50
N ASP A 306 -5.93 -6.75 -13.83
CA ASP A 306 -6.37 -6.52 -15.22
C ASP A 306 -5.21 -6.08 -16.12
N LEU A 307 -4.32 -5.19 -15.63
CA LEU A 307 -3.09 -4.79 -16.33
C LEU A 307 -2.21 -6.01 -16.63
N GLY A 308 -1.95 -6.86 -15.63
CA GLY A 308 -1.18 -8.09 -15.81
C GLY A 308 -1.83 -9.03 -16.83
N SER A 309 -3.16 -9.17 -16.79
CA SER A 309 -3.94 -9.99 -17.72
C SER A 309 -3.82 -9.50 -19.16
N ILE A 310 -4.00 -8.20 -19.44
CA ILE A 310 -3.87 -7.70 -20.81
C ILE A 310 -2.43 -7.78 -21.33
N CYS A 311 -1.42 -7.60 -20.45
CA CYS A 311 -0.01 -7.76 -20.81
C CYS A 311 0.30 -9.22 -21.21
N GLU A 312 -0.15 -10.19 -20.42
CA GLU A 312 0.07 -11.60 -20.72
C GLU A 312 -0.64 -12.03 -22.02
N ARG A 313 -1.84 -11.50 -22.31
CA ARG A 313 -2.53 -11.72 -23.60
C ARG A 313 -1.77 -11.18 -24.81
N ARG A 314 -0.86 -10.21 -24.64
CA ARG A 314 0.04 -9.76 -25.71
C ARG A 314 1.18 -10.74 -25.91
N THR A 315 1.81 -11.22 -24.84
CA THR A 315 2.84 -12.28 -24.92
C THR A 315 2.28 -13.52 -25.59
N ASP A 316 1.13 -14.03 -25.14
CA ASP A 316 0.46 -15.21 -25.71
C ASP A 316 0.28 -15.10 -27.24
N ARG A 317 -0.06 -13.90 -27.71
CA ARG A 317 -0.25 -13.63 -29.13
C ARG A 317 1.05 -13.61 -29.93
N LEU A 318 2.15 -13.11 -29.35
CA LEU A 318 3.48 -13.15 -29.97
C LEU A 318 4.02 -14.58 -30.10
N LEU A 319 3.69 -15.45 -29.15
CA LEU A 319 4.18 -16.83 -29.13
C LEU A 319 3.40 -17.78 -30.07
N ASP A 320 2.18 -17.44 -30.46
CA ASP A 320 1.38 -18.27 -31.35
C ASP A 320 1.56 -17.88 -32.83
N LYS A 321 2.20 -18.76 -33.60
CA LYS A 321 2.45 -18.59 -35.05
C LYS A 321 1.20 -18.22 -35.87
N ASN A 322 0.01 -18.62 -35.42
CA ASN A 322 -1.25 -18.34 -36.13
C ASN A 322 -1.79 -16.93 -35.82
N ARG A 323 -1.28 -16.29 -34.76
CA ARG A 323 -1.74 -15.00 -34.25
C ARG A 323 -0.65 -13.93 -34.23
N SER A 324 0.60 -14.31 -34.49
CA SER A 324 1.81 -13.49 -34.40
C SER A 324 2.25 -12.84 -35.71
N HIS A 325 1.58 -13.16 -36.83
CA HIS A 325 1.75 -12.51 -38.13
C HIS A 325 3.16 -12.66 -38.75
N GLY A 326 3.72 -13.87 -38.67
CA GLY A 326 4.97 -14.23 -39.34
C GLY A 326 6.15 -14.45 -38.39
N LEU A 327 5.94 -14.27 -37.08
CA LEU A 327 6.94 -14.64 -36.08
C LEU A 327 7.03 -16.17 -35.95
N PRO A 328 8.23 -16.71 -35.67
CA PRO A 328 8.41 -18.13 -35.48
C PRO A 328 7.63 -18.61 -34.23
N PRO A 329 7.19 -19.88 -34.20
CA PRO A 329 6.45 -20.43 -33.06
C PRO A 329 7.25 -20.25 -31.76
N PHE A 330 6.61 -19.73 -30.72
CA PHE A 330 7.21 -19.47 -29.41
C PHE A 330 8.45 -18.56 -29.43
N LEU A 331 8.66 -17.82 -30.52
CA LEU A 331 9.88 -17.05 -30.78
C LEU A 331 11.16 -17.90 -30.70
N ALA A 332 11.05 -19.18 -31.07
CA ALA A 332 12.18 -20.10 -31.15
C ALA A 332 12.97 -19.91 -32.46
N ASP A 333 14.29 -20.13 -32.41
CA ASP A 333 15.15 -20.11 -33.60
C ASP A 333 14.93 -21.38 -34.45
N ASP A 334 15.03 -22.58 -33.84
CA ASP A 334 14.66 -23.86 -34.45
C ASP A 334 13.47 -24.52 -33.71
N ALA A 335 12.26 -24.15 -34.13
CA ALA A 335 11.03 -24.62 -33.52
C ALA A 335 10.84 -26.14 -33.69
N GLY A 336 10.92 -26.88 -32.57
CA GLY A 336 10.84 -28.35 -32.53
C GLY A 336 12.07 -28.99 -31.90
N VAL A 337 13.22 -28.31 -31.97
CA VAL A 337 14.42 -28.62 -31.17
C VAL A 337 14.48 -27.68 -29.96
N ASP A 338 14.18 -26.40 -30.16
CA ASP A 338 14.09 -25.39 -29.11
C ASP A 338 12.64 -25.14 -28.66
N SER A 339 12.49 -24.85 -27.37
CA SER A 339 11.21 -24.43 -26.79
C SER A 339 10.98 -22.91 -26.83
N GLY A 340 11.99 -22.13 -27.23
CA GLY A 340 11.92 -20.66 -27.23
C GLY A 340 11.42 -20.12 -25.88
N LEU A 341 10.41 -19.25 -25.93
CA LEU A 341 9.78 -18.65 -24.76
C LEU A 341 8.50 -19.37 -24.30
N MET A 342 8.26 -20.59 -24.76
CA MET A 342 7.04 -21.35 -24.43
C MET A 342 6.79 -21.43 -22.91
N ILE A 343 7.81 -21.80 -22.13
CA ILE A 343 7.66 -21.97 -20.67
C ILE A 343 7.69 -20.63 -19.93
N ALA A 344 8.29 -19.58 -20.51
CA ALA A 344 8.18 -18.23 -19.93
C ALA A 344 6.73 -17.75 -19.87
N GLN A 345 5.90 -18.13 -20.85
CA GLN A 345 4.46 -17.88 -20.81
C GLN A 345 3.77 -18.56 -19.62
N TYR A 346 4.22 -19.76 -19.23
CA TYR A 346 3.60 -20.50 -18.13
C TYR A 346 3.80 -19.75 -16.83
N THR A 347 4.99 -19.19 -16.62
CA THR A 347 5.28 -18.32 -15.48
C THR A 347 4.38 -17.09 -15.48
N GLN A 348 4.23 -16.39 -16.61
CA GLN A 348 3.34 -15.23 -16.69
C GLN A 348 1.88 -15.60 -16.40
N ALA A 349 1.38 -16.69 -16.97
CA ALA A 349 0.02 -17.16 -16.74
C ALA A 349 -0.22 -17.54 -15.27
N ALA A 350 0.75 -18.18 -14.61
CA ALA A 350 0.68 -18.52 -13.19
C ALA A 350 0.62 -17.26 -12.31
N LEU A 351 1.49 -16.28 -12.57
CA LEU A 351 1.52 -15.01 -11.84
C LEU A 351 0.21 -14.23 -12.00
N VAL A 352 -0.30 -14.10 -13.23
CA VAL A 352 -1.59 -13.42 -13.48
C VAL A 352 -2.75 -14.15 -12.81
N SER A 353 -2.73 -15.49 -12.78
CA SER A 353 -3.74 -16.29 -12.08
C SER A 353 -3.73 -16.03 -10.57
N GLU A 354 -2.55 -15.89 -9.97
CA GLU A 354 -2.40 -15.50 -8.57
C GLU A 354 -2.89 -14.08 -8.30
N MET A 355 -2.50 -13.10 -9.12
CA MET A 355 -2.99 -11.72 -9.00
C MET A 355 -4.52 -11.65 -9.01
N LYS A 356 -5.20 -12.46 -9.83
CA LYS A 356 -6.67 -12.52 -9.88
C LYS A 356 -7.28 -13.04 -8.56
N ARG A 357 -6.59 -13.94 -7.86
CA ARG A 357 -7.02 -14.40 -6.53
C ARG A 357 -6.79 -13.33 -5.47
N LEU A 358 -5.68 -12.59 -5.57
CA LEU A 358 -5.34 -11.49 -4.66
C LEU A 358 -6.22 -10.25 -4.86
N ALA A 359 -6.88 -10.12 -6.02
CA ALA A 359 -7.82 -9.03 -6.30
C ALA A 359 -9.24 -9.25 -5.72
N VAL A 360 -9.45 -10.29 -4.91
CA VAL A 360 -10.71 -10.46 -4.17
C VAL A 360 -10.74 -9.40 -3.05
N PRO A 361 -11.76 -8.52 -2.99
CA PRO A 361 -11.75 -7.40 -2.05
C PRO A 361 -11.71 -7.85 -0.59
N ALA A 362 -10.66 -7.47 0.14
CA ALA A 362 -10.55 -7.73 1.58
C ALA A 362 -11.52 -6.84 2.37
N SER A 363 -11.74 -5.60 1.91
CA SER A 363 -12.60 -4.62 2.56
C SER A 363 -14.10 -4.92 2.51
N ALA A 364 -14.50 -5.96 1.77
CA ALA A 364 -15.85 -6.49 1.78
C ALA A 364 -16.12 -7.45 2.97
N ASP A 365 -15.07 -7.85 3.70
CA ASP A 365 -15.16 -8.69 4.89
C ASP A 365 -15.00 -7.87 6.18
N SER A 366 -15.54 -8.41 7.28
CA SER A 366 -15.37 -7.87 8.63
C SER A 366 -15.68 -8.93 9.67
N ILE A 367 -14.79 -9.07 10.66
CA ILE A 367 -14.96 -10.02 11.76
C ILE A 367 -15.03 -9.25 13.09
N PRO A 368 -16.16 -9.31 13.83
CA PRO A 368 -16.27 -8.69 15.14
C PRO A 368 -15.23 -9.22 16.13
N SER A 369 -14.61 -8.33 16.87
CA SER A 369 -13.62 -8.65 17.91
C SER A 369 -13.93 -7.89 19.20
N SER A 370 -13.06 -8.03 20.21
CA SER A 370 -13.15 -7.28 21.48
C SER A 370 -14.54 -7.35 22.15
N ALA A 371 -15.15 -8.54 22.17
CA ALA A 371 -16.49 -8.80 22.71
C ALA A 371 -17.60 -7.91 22.09
N MET A 372 -17.59 -7.75 20.77
CA MET A 372 -18.53 -6.92 19.98
C MET A 372 -18.36 -5.41 20.18
N GLN A 373 -17.32 -4.96 20.87
CA GLN A 373 -17.01 -3.53 20.94
C GLN A 373 -16.38 -3.03 19.62
N GLU A 374 -15.64 -3.89 18.95
CA GLU A 374 -15.06 -3.67 17.62
C GLU A 374 -15.79 -4.59 16.64
N ASP A 375 -17.05 -4.23 16.35
CA ASP A 375 -18.00 -5.05 15.59
C ASP A 375 -17.91 -4.87 14.07
N HIS A 376 -17.21 -3.84 13.61
CA HIS A 376 -16.95 -3.59 12.20
C HIS A 376 -15.51 -3.11 11.99
N VAL A 377 -14.83 -3.69 11.00
CA VAL A 377 -13.43 -3.38 10.67
C VAL A 377 -13.23 -3.21 9.16
N SER A 378 -12.08 -2.66 8.72
CA SER A 378 -11.86 -2.37 7.29
C SER A 378 -11.09 -3.45 6.54
N MET A 379 -10.33 -4.29 7.24
CA MET A 379 -9.39 -5.25 6.64
C MET A 379 -8.42 -4.60 5.62
N GLY A 380 -8.01 -3.36 5.87
CA GLY A 380 -7.21 -2.57 4.94
C GLY A 380 -5.69 -2.76 5.03
N TRP A 381 -5.19 -3.44 6.05
CA TRP A 381 -3.78 -3.84 6.18
C TRP A 381 -3.60 -5.20 5.51
#